data_AF-A0A2D4KM65-F1
#
_entry.id   AF-A0A2D4KM65-F1
#
_cell.length_a   1.000
_cell.length_b   1.000
_cell.length_c   1.000
_cell.angle_alpha   90.00
_cell.angle_beta   90.00
_cell.angle_gamma   90.00
#
_symmetry.space_group_name_H-M   'P 1'
#
loop_
_entity.id
_entity.type
_entity.pdbx_description
1 polymer ?
#
loop_
_entity_poly.entity_id
_entity_poly.type
_entity_poly.pdbx_seq_one_letter_code
_entity_poly.pdbx_strand_id
1 'polypeptide(L)'
;LSKLQSLLCSPSFRISSILPFVKNIPEDSVSGLSIHVLCDTCLGHHEAGIDKLLDRCPEAVIPYAQHELRDEHQALWWNKLLPELCKRTRHVGENYPVFLSSLQETLSVIATALELKDFLNVLPEDGNAAFFLPHLLQCSKRLVT
;
A
#
# COMPACT_ATOMS: atom_id res chain seq x y z
N LEU A 1 4.44 -23.80 2.89
CA LEU A 1 4.07 -22.64 2.04
C LEU A 1 5.31 -21.87 1.55
N SER A 2 6.41 -21.80 2.32
CA SER A 2 7.68 -21.17 1.91
C SER A 2 8.26 -21.64 0.56
N LYS A 3 8.20 -22.94 0.25
CA LYS A 3 8.63 -23.47 -1.06
C LYS A 3 7.82 -22.90 -2.22
N LEU A 4 6.51 -22.68 -2.03
CA LEU A 4 5.64 -22.12 -3.04
C LEU A 4 5.94 -20.62 -3.24
N GLN A 5 6.13 -19.87 -2.15
CA GLN A 5 6.57 -18.48 -2.21
C GLN A 5 7.90 -18.34 -2.97
N SER A 6 8.88 -19.21 -2.71
CA SER A 6 10.15 -19.22 -3.44
C SER A 6 10.00 -19.53 -4.92
N LEU A 7 9.05 -20.40 -5.31
CA LEU A 7 8.77 -20.69 -6.71
C LEU A 7 8.10 -19.50 -7.41
N LEU A 8 7.18 -18.82 -6.72
CA LEU A 8 6.50 -17.62 -7.21
C LEU A 8 7.45 -16.48 -7.52
N CYS A 9 8.50 -16.32 -6.70
CA CYS A 9 9.54 -15.30 -6.93
C CYS A 9 10.55 -15.69 -8.02
N SER A 10 10.39 -16.83 -8.72
CA SER A 10 11.30 -17.23 -9.80
C SER A 10 10.92 -16.60 -11.14
N PRO A 11 11.86 -16.00 -11.89
CA PRO A 11 11.58 -15.40 -13.19
C PRO A 11 11.14 -16.41 -14.26
N SER A 12 11.40 -17.70 -14.03
CA SER A 12 11.01 -18.79 -14.95
C SER A 12 9.58 -19.30 -14.69
N PHE A 13 8.93 -18.83 -13.63
CA PHE A 13 7.68 -19.39 -13.17
C PHE A 13 6.47 -18.65 -13.75
N ARG A 14 5.55 -19.39 -14.39
CA ARG A 14 4.29 -18.83 -14.89
C ARG A 14 3.20 -18.94 -13.84
N ILE A 15 2.91 -17.82 -13.17
CA ILE A 15 1.86 -17.69 -12.15
C ILE A 15 0.52 -18.30 -12.58
N SER A 16 0.13 -18.10 -13.85
CA SER A 16 -1.12 -18.61 -14.43
C SER A 16 -1.29 -20.12 -14.30
N SER A 17 -0.19 -20.87 -14.23
CA SER A 17 -0.20 -22.34 -14.12
C SER A 17 -0.64 -22.84 -12.75
N ILE A 18 -0.59 -21.99 -11.71
CA ILE A 18 -0.95 -22.39 -10.34
C ILE A 18 -2.13 -21.66 -9.73
N LEU A 19 -2.68 -20.64 -10.40
CA LEU A 19 -3.85 -19.90 -9.91
C LEU A 19 -5.02 -20.80 -9.46
N PRO A 20 -5.36 -21.90 -10.17
CA PRO A 20 -6.42 -22.80 -9.70
C PRO A 20 -6.14 -23.43 -8.33
N PHE A 21 -4.86 -23.67 -8.00
CA PHE A 21 -4.46 -24.23 -6.71
C PHE A 21 -4.42 -23.16 -5.63
N VAL A 22 -3.95 -21.96 -5.96
CA VAL A 22 -3.90 -20.82 -5.03
C VAL A 22 -5.29 -20.45 -4.52
N LYS A 23 -6.32 -20.53 -5.36
CA LYS A 23 -7.73 -20.28 -4.96
C LYS A 23 -8.22 -21.18 -3.82
N ASN A 24 -7.62 -22.36 -3.63
CA ASN A 24 -7.99 -23.28 -2.55
C ASN A 24 -7.18 -23.06 -1.27
N ILE A 25 -6.17 -22.17 -1.29
CA ILE A 25 -5.39 -21.83 -0.10
C ILE A 25 -6.19 -20.77 0.66
N PRO A 26 -6.62 -21.03 1.90
CA PRO A 26 -7.35 -20.04 2.67
C PRO A 26 -6.43 -18.87 2.99
N GLU A 27 -6.98 -17.67 2.91
CA GLU A 27 -6.22 -16.46 3.21
C GLU A 27 -6.03 -16.27 4.72
N ASP A 28 -6.87 -16.89 5.56
CA ASP A 28 -6.94 -16.76 7.03
C ASP A 28 -5.59 -16.76 7.78
N SER A 29 -4.63 -17.55 7.30
CA SER A 29 -3.26 -17.58 7.81
C SER A 29 -2.33 -16.56 7.13
N VAL A 30 -1.32 -16.05 7.85
CA VAL A 30 -0.29 -15.15 7.29
C VAL A 30 0.40 -15.76 6.05
N SER A 31 0.66 -17.07 6.07
CA SER A 31 1.28 -17.76 4.94
C SER A 31 0.34 -17.89 3.73
N GLY A 32 -0.97 -18.04 3.97
CA GLY A 32 -1.99 -18.01 2.93
C GLY A 32 -2.10 -16.63 2.31
N LEU A 33 -2.32 -15.60 3.14
CA LEU A 33 -2.40 -14.20 2.73
C LEU A 33 -1.19 -13.79 1.88
N SER A 34 0.03 -14.08 2.34
CA SER A 34 1.25 -13.72 1.60
C SER A 34 1.34 -14.40 0.24
N ILE A 35 0.87 -15.64 0.07
CA ILE A 35 0.82 -16.27 -1.26
C ILE A 35 -0.15 -15.51 -2.17
N HIS A 36 -1.34 -15.16 -1.66
CA HIS A 36 -2.33 -14.43 -2.45
C HIS A 36 -1.83 -13.04 -2.87
N VAL A 37 -1.22 -12.30 -1.95
CA VAL A 37 -0.62 -10.98 -2.24
C VAL A 37 0.52 -11.11 -3.25
N LEU A 38 1.40 -12.12 -3.12
CA LEU A 38 2.44 -12.39 -4.12
C LEU A 38 1.86 -12.71 -5.50
N CYS A 39 0.78 -13.51 -5.56
CA CYS A 39 0.12 -13.83 -6.82
C CYS A 39 -0.48 -12.59 -7.47
N ASP A 40 -1.17 -11.74 -6.70
CA ASP A 40 -1.72 -10.49 -7.18
C ASP A 40 -0.61 -9.56 -7.70
N THR A 41 0.51 -9.48 -6.97
CA THR A 41 1.67 -8.67 -7.34
C THR A 41 2.30 -9.16 -8.64
N CYS A 42 2.52 -10.48 -8.79
CA CYS A 42 3.03 -11.06 -10.04
C CYS A 42 2.08 -10.87 -11.25
N LEU A 43 0.80 -10.60 -11.01
CA LEU A 43 -0.20 -10.31 -12.03
C LEU A 43 -0.41 -8.80 -12.27
N GLY A 44 0.30 -7.93 -11.52
CA GLY A 44 0.10 -6.47 -11.57
C GLY A 44 -1.18 -6.00 -10.86
N HIS A 45 -1.86 -6.86 -10.11
CA HIS A 45 -3.07 -6.54 -9.35
C HIS A 45 -2.74 -5.92 -7.97
N HIS A 46 -1.86 -4.91 -7.95
CA HIS A 46 -1.38 -4.28 -6.72
C HIS A 46 -2.51 -3.73 -5.84
N GLU A 47 -3.57 -3.17 -6.43
CA GLU A 47 -4.71 -2.66 -5.67
C GLU A 47 -5.40 -3.75 -4.84
N ALA A 48 -5.58 -4.95 -5.42
CA ALA A 48 -6.15 -6.09 -4.70
C ALA A 48 -5.21 -6.57 -3.58
N GLY A 49 -3.89 -6.56 -3.84
CA GLY A 49 -2.88 -6.85 -2.82
C GLY A 49 -2.96 -5.86 -1.64
N ILE A 50 -3.08 -4.55 -1.93
CA ILE A 50 -3.24 -3.50 -0.92
C ILE A 50 -4.52 -3.73 -0.10
N ASP A 51 -5.65 -4.03 -0.74
CA ASP A 51 -6.91 -4.26 -0.02
C ASP A 51 -6.80 -5.45 0.94
N LYS A 52 -6.24 -6.57 0.48
CA LYS A 52 -6.00 -7.75 1.34
C LYS A 52 -5.09 -7.45 2.52
N LEU A 53 -4.02 -6.67 2.31
CA LEU A 53 -3.11 -6.28 3.39
C LEU A 53 -3.81 -5.35 4.39
N LEU A 54 -4.50 -4.32 3.93
CA LEU A 54 -5.20 -3.39 4.81
C LEU A 54 -6.29 -4.06 5.64
N ASP A 55 -6.96 -5.07 5.09
CA ASP A 55 -8.04 -5.77 5.78
C ASP A 55 -7.53 -6.82 6.78
N ARG A 56 -6.36 -7.42 6.54
CA ARG A 56 -5.97 -8.66 7.24
C ARG A 56 -4.57 -8.67 7.86
N CYS A 57 -3.67 -7.79 7.42
CA CYS A 57 -2.31 -7.65 7.95
C CYS A 57 -1.83 -6.21 7.68
N PRO A 58 -2.47 -5.20 8.31
CA PRO A 58 -2.21 -3.79 7.99
C PRO A 58 -0.76 -3.37 8.28
N GLU A 59 -0.08 -4.04 9.21
CA GLU A 59 1.35 -3.84 9.50
C GLU A 59 2.27 -4.11 8.30
N ALA A 60 1.84 -4.91 7.32
CA ALA A 60 2.61 -5.26 6.14
C ALA A 60 2.36 -4.32 4.94
N VAL A 61 1.38 -3.41 5.01
CA VAL A 61 1.01 -2.55 3.86
C VAL A 61 2.13 -1.58 3.47
N ILE A 62 2.83 -1.01 4.45
CA ILE A 62 3.92 -0.07 4.20
C ILE A 62 5.16 -0.77 3.65
N PRO A 63 5.68 -1.86 4.26
CA PRO A 63 6.77 -2.64 3.65
C PRO A 63 6.46 -3.10 2.23
N TYR A 64 5.23 -3.54 1.97
CA TYR A 64 4.76 -3.89 0.63
C TYR A 64 4.83 -2.69 -0.31
N ALA A 65 4.22 -1.57 0.08
CA ALA A 65 4.17 -0.36 -0.75
C ALA A 65 5.56 0.18 -1.07
N GLN A 66 6.48 0.18 -0.09
CA GLN A 66 7.86 0.60 -0.27
C GLN A 66 8.63 -0.30 -1.23
N HIS A 67 8.28 -1.58 -1.37
CA HIS A 67 8.96 -2.51 -2.26
C HIS A 67 8.33 -2.53 -3.66
N GLU A 68 7.01 -2.64 -3.72
CA GLU A 68 6.24 -2.96 -4.94
C GLU A 68 5.68 -1.71 -5.65
N LEU A 69 5.37 -0.63 -4.92
CA LEU A 69 4.79 0.59 -5.52
C LEU A 69 5.89 1.58 -5.93
N ARG A 70 6.78 1.10 -6.80
CA ARG A 70 7.88 1.87 -7.39
C ARG A 70 7.63 2.08 -8.89
N ASP A 71 8.41 2.98 -9.49
CA ASP A 71 8.40 3.23 -10.93
C ASP A 71 6.98 3.45 -11.47
N GLU A 72 6.51 2.58 -12.37
CA GLU A 72 5.17 2.67 -12.99
C GLU A 72 4.01 2.49 -12.00
N HIS A 73 4.25 1.91 -10.83
CA HIS A 73 3.23 1.69 -9.79
C HIS A 73 3.25 2.76 -8.70
N GLN A 74 4.16 3.74 -8.78
CA GLN A 74 4.30 4.78 -7.76
C GLN A 74 2.99 5.57 -7.55
N ALA A 75 2.18 5.74 -8.59
CA ALA A 75 0.90 6.44 -8.50
C ALA A 75 -0.10 5.80 -7.53
N LEU A 76 0.04 4.51 -7.23
CA LEU A 76 -0.84 3.81 -6.28
C LEU A 76 -0.65 4.29 -4.84
N TRP A 77 0.46 4.95 -4.50
CA TRP A 77 0.63 5.61 -3.19
C TRP A 77 -0.48 6.64 -2.93
N TRP A 78 -0.76 7.50 -3.91
CA TRP A 78 -1.73 8.58 -3.76
C TRP A 78 -3.11 8.26 -4.36
N ASN A 79 -3.19 7.38 -5.36
CA ASN A 79 -4.47 7.02 -5.97
C ASN A 79 -5.21 5.88 -5.24
N LYS A 80 -4.49 5.02 -4.50
CA LYS A 80 -5.08 3.88 -3.78
C LYS A 80 -4.79 3.89 -2.30
N LEU A 81 -3.51 3.89 -1.90
CA LEU A 81 -3.14 3.69 -0.50
C LEU A 81 -3.56 4.87 0.40
N LEU A 82 -3.29 6.11 -0.03
CA LEU A 82 -3.70 7.32 0.69
C LEU A 82 -5.22 7.36 0.97
N PRO A 83 -6.12 7.28 -0.03
CA PRO A 83 -7.56 7.37 0.23
C PRO A 83 -8.08 6.22 1.11
N GLU A 84 -7.56 5.01 0.94
CA GLU A 84 -7.93 3.84 1.75
C GLU A 84 -7.52 3.99 3.23
N LEU A 85 -6.32 4.53 3.48
CA LEU A 85 -5.85 4.83 4.84
C LEU A 85 -6.65 5.98 5.44
N CYS A 86 -6.87 7.07 4.71
CA CYS A 86 -7.71 8.18 5.16
C CYS A 86 -9.12 7.74 5.54
N LYS A 87 -9.70 6.77 4.81
CA LYS A 87 -11.01 6.19 5.14
C LYS A 87 -10.96 5.38 6.42
N ARG A 88 -9.95 4.51 6.58
CA ARG A 88 -9.82 3.63 7.75
C ARG A 88 -9.47 4.37 9.04
N THR A 89 -8.71 5.47 8.95
CA THR A 89 -8.39 6.33 10.12
C THR A 89 -9.56 7.19 10.60
N ARG A 90 -10.73 7.20 9.94
CA ARG A 90 -11.91 7.93 10.45
C ARG A 90 -12.58 7.23 11.62
N HIS A 91 -12.35 5.92 11.75
CA HIS A 91 -12.99 5.10 12.78
C HIS A 91 -11.92 4.63 13.75
N VAL A 92 -12.13 4.92 15.05
CA VAL A 92 -11.24 4.44 16.10
C VAL A 92 -11.61 2.98 16.39
N GLY A 93 -10.78 2.06 15.90
CA GLY A 93 -10.86 0.63 16.15
C GLY A 93 -9.51 0.05 16.56
N GLU A 94 -9.42 -1.27 16.72
CA GLU A 94 -8.19 -1.96 17.20
C GLU A 94 -6.96 -1.63 16.34
N ASN A 95 -7.13 -1.59 15.01
CA ASN A 95 -6.06 -1.30 14.07
C ASN A 95 -5.82 0.21 13.83
N TYR A 96 -6.54 1.09 14.51
CA TYR A 96 -6.41 2.55 14.31
C TYR A 96 -4.96 3.06 14.45
N PRO A 97 -4.16 2.66 15.47
CA PRO A 97 -2.77 3.11 15.58
C PRO A 97 -1.91 2.68 14.38
N VAL A 98 -2.14 1.47 13.85
CA VAL A 98 -1.41 0.94 12.69
C VAL A 98 -1.78 1.72 11.43
N PHE A 99 -3.06 1.98 11.20
CA PHE A 99 -3.50 2.80 10.07
C PHE A 99 -3.02 4.24 10.16
N LEU A 100 -3.01 4.83 11.35
CA LEU A 100 -2.51 6.18 11.56
C LEU A 100 -1.01 6.28 11.25
N SER A 101 -0.21 5.34 11.74
CA SER A 101 1.22 5.27 11.44
C SER A 101 1.47 5.04 9.95
N SER A 102 0.70 4.16 9.32
CA SER A 102 0.79 3.91 7.87
C SER A 102 0.42 5.15 7.05
N LEU A 103 -0.59 5.92 7.50
CA LEU A 103 -0.99 7.16 6.85
C LEU A 103 0.12 8.22 6.94
N GLN A 104 0.77 8.35 8.09
CA GLN A 104 1.91 9.28 8.27
C GLN A 104 3.09 8.92 7.36
N GLU A 105 3.40 7.64 7.22
CA GLU A 105 4.46 7.18 6.32
C GLU A 105 4.08 7.42 4.86
N THR A 106 2.84 7.11 4.48
CA THR A 106 2.29 7.38 3.14
C THR A 106 2.39 8.85 2.79
N LEU A 107 2.02 9.75 3.70
CA LEU A 107 2.16 11.20 3.50
C LEU A 107 3.61 11.64 3.42
N SER A 108 4.54 10.99 4.13
CA SER A 108 5.98 11.27 4.02
C SER A 108 6.52 10.90 2.63
N VAL A 109 6.10 9.76 2.08
CA VAL A 109 6.47 9.34 0.72
C VAL A 109 5.85 10.26 -0.33
N ILE A 110 4.56 10.58 -0.22
CA ILE A 110 3.90 11.50 -1.15
C ILE A 110 4.53 12.88 -1.08
N ALA A 111 4.82 13.35 0.14
CA ALA A 111 5.51 14.61 0.33
C ALA A 111 6.79 14.60 -0.49
N THR A 112 7.65 13.58 -0.44
CA THR A 112 8.92 13.54 -1.20
C THR A 112 8.78 13.27 -2.69
N ALA A 113 7.73 12.57 -3.12
CA ALA A 113 7.55 12.15 -4.51
C ALA A 113 6.88 13.21 -5.39
N LEU A 114 5.94 14.00 -4.86
CA LEU A 114 5.14 14.96 -5.65
C LEU A 114 5.62 16.40 -5.49
N GLU A 115 5.37 17.23 -6.50
CA GLU A 115 5.40 18.68 -6.32
C GLU A 115 4.24 19.13 -5.43
N LEU A 116 4.38 20.31 -4.80
CA LEU A 116 3.37 20.82 -3.86
C LEU A 116 1.98 20.92 -4.49
N LYS A 117 1.90 21.35 -5.75
CA LYS A 117 0.63 21.46 -6.49
C LYS A 117 -0.04 20.09 -6.64
N ASP A 118 0.72 19.07 -7.02
CA ASP A 118 0.19 17.72 -7.22
C ASP A 118 -0.14 17.05 -5.89
N PHE A 119 0.63 17.32 -4.84
CA PHE A 119 0.28 16.88 -3.49
C PHE A 119 -1.08 17.47 -3.05
N LEU A 120 -1.31 18.76 -3.27
CA LEU A 120 -2.62 19.37 -2.96
C LEU A 120 -3.77 18.72 -3.73
N ASN A 121 -3.55 18.27 -4.96
CA ASN A 121 -4.57 17.60 -5.79
C ASN A 121 -4.94 16.20 -5.29
N VAL A 122 -4.08 15.54 -4.53
CA VAL A 122 -4.33 14.16 -4.03
C VAL A 122 -4.83 14.13 -2.60
N LEU A 123 -4.96 15.29 -1.93
CA LEU A 123 -5.52 15.35 -0.59
C LEU A 123 -7.03 15.03 -0.61
N PRO A 124 -7.54 14.34 0.42
CA PRO A 124 -8.97 14.09 0.54
C PRO A 124 -9.73 15.40 0.75
N GLU A 125 -10.88 15.56 0.08
CA GLU A 125 -11.72 16.77 0.14
C GLU A 125 -12.23 17.09 1.56
N ASP A 126 -12.39 16.07 2.40
CA ASP A 126 -12.91 16.13 3.76
C ASP A 126 -11.82 15.99 4.83
N GLY A 127 -10.55 16.19 4.46
CA GLY A 127 -9.41 16.09 5.35
C GLY A 127 -9.36 17.17 6.44
N ASN A 128 -9.01 16.77 7.67
CA ASN A 128 -8.58 17.73 8.70
C ASN A 128 -7.21 18.30 8.27
N ALA A 129 -7.21 19.53 7.74
CA ALA A 129 -6.02 20.20 7.23
C ALA A 129 -4.84 20.21 8.21
N ALA A 130 -5.10 20.22 9.54
CA ALA A 130 -4.04 20.19 10.55
C ALA A 130 -3.17 18.92 10.49
N PHE A 131 -3.74 17.80 10.02
CA PHE A 131 -3.01 16.53 9.91
C PHE A 131 -2.06 16.51 8.71
N PHE A 132 -2.44 17.13 7.60
CA PHE A 132 -1.64 17.15 6.36
C PHE A 132 -0.61 18.28 6.34
N LEU A 133 -0.83 19.34 7.13
CA LEU A 133 -0.01 20.54 7.14
C LEU A 133 1.50 20.28 7.36
N PRO A 134 1.94 19.41 8.30
CA PRO A 134 3.36 19.14 8.47
C PRO A 134 4.02 18.59 7.19
N HIS A 135 3.32 17.72 6.48
CA HIS A 135 3.80 17.10 5.23
C HIS A 135 3.77 18.10 4.06
N LEU A 136 2.76 18.96 3.98
CA LEU A 136 2.70 20.04 3.00
C LEU A 136 3.83 21.05 3.19
N LEU A 137 4.14 21.43 4.45
CA LEU A 137 5.25 22.31 4.78
C LEU A 137 6.61 21.66 4.47
N GLN A 138 6.76 20.36 4.70
CA GLN A 138 7.94 19.62 4.28
C GLN A 138 8.09 19.65 2.75
N CYS A 139 6.99 19.44 2.03
CA CYS A 139 6.96 19.48 0.57
C CYS A 139 7.34 20.88 0.04
N SER A 140 6.78 21.95 0.62
CA SER A 140 7.05 23.32 0.17
C SER A 140 8.50 23.74 0.39
N LYS A 141 9.14 23.27 1.47
CA LYS A 141 10.54 23.59 1.78
C LYS A 141 11.53 23.05 0.74
N ARG A 142 11.17 22.00 0.00
CA ARG A 142 12.02 21.51 -1.11
C ARG A 142 12.10 22.49 -2.29
N LEU A 143 11.12 23.38 -2.45
CA LEU A 143 11.13 24.40 -3.50
C LEU A 143 12.10 25.56 -3.20
N VAL A 144 12.60 25.65 -1.96
CA VAL A 144 13.45 26.75 -1.47
C VAL A 144 14.94 26.36 -1.42
N THR A 145 15.28 25.13 -1.82
CA THR A 145 16.64 24.59 -1.93
C THR A 145 16.95 24.23 -3.37
#